data_AF-A0A6C0BKH8-F1
#
_entry.id   AF-A0A6C0BKH8-F1
#
_cell.length_a   1.000
_cell.length_b   1.000
_cell.length_c   1.000
_cell.angle_alpha   90.00
_cell.angle_beta   90.00
_cell.angle_gamma   90.00
#
_symmetry.space_group_name_H-M   'P 1'
#
loop_
_entity.id
_entity.type
_entity.pdbx_description
1 polymer ?
#
loop_
_entity_poly.entity_id
_entity_poly.type
_entity_poly.pdbx_seq_one_letter_code
_entity_poly.pdbx_strand_id
1 'polypeptide(L)'
;MHHIKPGEIFLVLQSGNLPEAQRMYQACPLPDKDSVITQWILHHLTEETEFFLSQLIPMTIQTCDLAAGISLEAIQYCVSQVLPQYQRINACLTSHAADLAARQGLVEVLQYLFDHQCQITWNACIEALQSDRISIFQWLETHVPGRVYHTFQFRQGGTTFHIARYLWVSGYRPTPDHYARAVRQHDDAYVRWLIDIGCPGAPVPHPDEPNPTCMGEVLQYTLKPIDFPWLIAMIETQRLPVMEYHSESSFVKYLPELLISIEKEKTRRKLLKYVRQYAPQLLAEIMTGIVTINAPVQMVREALQVLHLTPYQMAQVSLQSFSSSEIREIINTDLDWSWVLAADLQQWVLEEEVVTVTEMIVHVAQLWEKYQQYAAQLQSPEVCEQWRQLQLVAQTPEEITRFLAHILHW
;
A
#
# COMPACT_ATOMS: atom_id res chain seq x y z
N MET A 1 -41.68 6.25 9.11
CA MET A 1 -42.00 5.64 7.80
C MET A 1 -41.10 4.44 7.63
N HIS A 2 -41.65 3.24 7.43
CA HIS A 2 -40.82 2.07 7.14
C HIS A 2 -40.23 2.21 5.73
N HIS A 3 -38.91 2.08 5.60
CA HIS A 3 -38.25 2.07 4.30
C HIS A 3 -38.59 0.77 3.58
N ILE A 4 -39.44 0.87 2.55
CA ILE A 4 -39.81 -0.27 1.69
C ILE A 4 -38.55 -0.75 0.98
N LYS A 5 -38.15 -1.99 1.25
CA LYS A 5 -37.02 -2.63 0.57
C LYS A 5 -37.49 -3.28 -0.73
N PRO A 6 -36.66 -3.34 -1.79
CA PRO A 6 -37.01 -4.01 -3.04
C PRO A 6 -37.50 -5.46 -2.86
N GLY A 7 -36.90 -6.20 -1.92
CA GLY A 7 -37.34 -7.57 -1.60
C GLY A 7 -38.77 -7.66 -1.02
N GLU A 8 -39.29 -6.62 -0.38
CA GLU A 8 -40.67 -6.61 0.13
C GLU A 8 -41.69 -6.41 -1.00
N ILE A 9 -41.37 -5.56 -1.97
CA ILE A 9 -42.17 -5.40 -3.21
C ILE A 9 -42.28 -6.76 -3.91
N PHE A 10 -41.18 -7.52 -3.92
CA PHE A 10 -41.17 -8.84 -4.52
C PHE A 10 -42.05 -9.86 -3.81
N LEU A 11 -41.99 -9.97 -2.47
CA LEU A 11 -42.86 -10.91 -1.75
C LEU A 11 -44.34 -10.65 -2.05
N VAL A 12 -44.70 -9.38 -2.24
CA VAL A 12 -46.04 -8.98 -2.66
C VAL A 12 -46.32 -9.35 -4.12
N LEU A 13 -45.35 -9.22 -5.03
CA LEU A 13 -45.47 -9.72 -6.41
C LEU A 13 -45.67 -11.24 -6.46
N GLN A 14 -44.93 -12.02 -5.69
CA GLN A 14 -45.12 -13.49 -5.61
C GLN A 14 -46.50 -13.89 -5.11
N SER A 15 -47.12 -13.05 -4.27
CA SER A 15 -48.48 -13.29 -3.79
C SER A 15 -49.57 -12.99 -4.84
N GLY A 16 -49.20 -12.46 -6.02
CA GLY A 16 -50.12 -12.03 -7.07
C GLY A 16 -50.82 -10.70 -6.78
N ASN A 17 -50.47 -9.99 -5.70
CA ASN A 17 -51.11 -8.74 -5.31
C ASN A 17 -50.49 -7.52 -6.03
N LEU A 18 -50.78 -7.40 -7.33
CA LEU A 18 -50.24 -6.35 -8.19
C LEU A 18 -50.53 -4.91 -7.70
N PRO A 19 -51.75 -4.55 -7.24
CA PRO A 19 -52.02 -3.19 -6.78
C PRO A 19 -51.18 -2.80 -5.56
N GLU A 20 -50.91 -3.75 -4.66
CA GLU A 20 -50.04 -3.50 -3.51
C GLU A 20 -48.58 -3.36 -3.94
N ALA A 21 -48.09 -4.23 -4.83
CA ALA A 21 -46.73 -4.12 -5.36
C ALA A 21 -46.51 -2.78 -6.08
N GLN A 22 -47.47 -2.32 -6.89
CA GLN A 22 -47.44 -1.00 -7.54
C GLN A 22 -47.39 0.14 -6.51
N ARG A 23 -48.22 0.07 -5.46
CA ARG A 23 -48.21 1.06 -4.39
C ARG A 23 -46.86 1.09 -3.66
N MET A 24 -46.31 -0.08 -3.35
CA MET A 24 -45.01 -0.21 -2.68
C MET A 24 -43.87 0.27 -3.56
N TYR A 25 -43.92 -0.01 -4.87
CA TYR A 25 -42.97 0.50 -5.86
C TYR A 25 -42.98 2.03 -5.93
N GLN A 26 -44.16 2.64 -6.03
CA GLN A 26 -44.30 4.09 -6.04
C GLN A 26 -43.79 4.73 -4.75
N ALA A 27 -44.03 4.08 -3.61
CA ALA A 27 -43.58 4.53 -2.29
C ALA A 27 -42.11 4.22 -1.98
N CYS A 28 -41.41 3.41 -2.80
CA CYS A 28 -40.01 3.10 -2.60
C CYS A 28 -39.14 4.35 -2.90
N PRO A 29 -38.33 4.82 -1.92
CA PRO A 29 -37.56 6.07 -2.05
C PRO A 29 -36.19 5.87 -2.73
N LEU A 30 -35.88 4.67 -3.23
CA LEU A 30 -34.58 4.40 -3.84
C LEU A 30 -34.47 5.12 -5.19
N PRO A 31 -33.41 5.94 -5.41
CA PRO A 31 -33.23 6.66 -6.67
C PRO A 31 -33.04 5.73 -7.87
N ASP A 32 -32.49 4.53 -7.64
CA ASP A 32 -32.26 3.50 -8.67
C ASP A 32 -33.22 2.30 -8.57
N LYS A 33 -34.42 2.50 -7.99
CA LYS A 33 -35.38 1.40 -7.78
C LYS A 33 -35.73 0.66 -9.07
N ASP A 34 -35.82 1.37 -10.19
CA ASP A 34 -36.17 0.79 -11.50
C ASP A 34 -35.14 -0.25 -11.92
N SER A 35 -33.84 0.07 -11.82
CA SER A 35 -32.73 -0.84 -12.15
C SER A 35 -32.67 -2.05 -11.22
N VAL A 36 -32.76 -1.82 -9.90
CA VAL A 36 -32.69 -2.90 -8.90
C VAL A 36 -33.87 -3.85 -9.06
N ILE A 37 -35.09 -3.33 -9.25
CA ILE A 37 -36.30 -4.15 -9.37
C ILE A 37 -36.32 -4.82 -10.74
N THR A 38 -35.87 -4.16 -11.80
CA THR A 38 -35.72 -4.76 -13.15
C THR A 38 -34.75 -5.93 -13.12
N GLN A 39 -33.52 -5.75 -12.60
CA GLN A 39 -32.54 -6.84 -12.48
C GLN A 39 -33.13 -8.02 -11.70
N TRP A 40 -33.80 -7.71 -10.59
CA TRP A 40 -34.38 -8.72 -9.72
C TRP A 40 -35.48 -9.52 -10.45
N ILE A 41 -36.43 -8.84 -11.11
CA ILE A 41 -37.54 -9.51 -11.82
C ILE A 41 -36.99 -10.34 -12.98
N LEU A 42 -36.07 -9.78 -13.74
CA LEU A 42 -35.47 -10.46 -14.88
C LEU A 42 -34.71 -11.74 -14.46
N HIS A 43 -34.06 -11.76 -13.29
CA HIS A 43 -33.43 -12.96 -12.75
C HIS A 43 -34.41 -14.08 -12.37
N HIS A 44 -35.69 -13.76 -12.19
CA HIS A 44 -36.73 -14.70 -11.76
C HIS A 44 -37.86 -14.78 -12.78
N LEU A 45 -37.54 -14.60 -14.06
CA LEU A 45 -38.51 -14.58 -15.15
C LEU A 45 -39.29 -15.90 -15.20
N THR A 46 -40.55 -15.86 -14.79
CA THR A 46 -41.61 -16.83 -15.08
C THR A 46 -42.68 -16.16 -15.96
N GLU A 47 -43.55 -16.94 -16.59
CA GLU A 47 -44.70 -16.42 -17.35
C GLU A 47 -45.53 -15.40 -16.54
N GLU A 48 -45.67 -15.62 -15.23
CA GLU A 48 -46.39 -14.70 -14.34
C GLU A 48 -45.64 -13.37 -14.14
N THR A 49 -44.31 -13.40 -14.09
CA THR A 49 -43.48 -12.18 -13.93
C THR A 49 -43.31 -11.36 -15.21
N GLU A 50 -43.43 -11.98 -16.39
CA GLU A 50 -43.43 -11.27 -17.67
C GLU A 50 -44.59 -10.26 -17.75
N PHE A 51 -45.77 -10.68 -17.31
CA PHE A 51 -46.93 -9.80 -17.19
C PHE A 51 -46.63 -8.62 -16.26
N PHE A 52 -45.99 -8.88 -15.12
CA PHE A 52 -45.66 -7.84 -14.15
C PHE A 52 -44.64 -6.83 -14.68
N LEU A 53 -43.61 -7.25 -15.43
CA LEU A 53 -42.67 -6.34 -16.08
C LEU A 53 -43.38 -5.33 -16.97
N SER A 54 -44.35 -5.79 -17.78
CA SER A 54 -45.08 -4.93 -18.71
C SER A 54 -45.93 -3.84 -18.04
N GLN A 55 -46.35 -4.05 -16.78
CA GLN A 55 -47.28 -3.17 -16.07
C GLN A 55 -46.61 -2.24 -15.06
N LEU A 56 -45.46 -2.62 -14.51
CA LEU A 56 -44.79 -1.89 -13.44
C LEU A 56 -43.65 -1.01 -13.93
N ILE A 57 -42.88 -1.50 -14.89
CA ILE A 57 -41.64 -0.85 -15.32
C ILE A 57 -41.81 -0.44 -16.78
N PRO A 58 -41.62 0.84 -17.13
CA PRO A 58 -41.61 1.23 -18.53
C PRO A 58 -40.49 0.45 -19.23
N MET A 59 -40.86 -0.28 -20.29
CA MET A 59 -39.90 -0.99 -21.12
C MET A 59 -39.08 0.03 -21.90
N THR A 60 -37.87 0.30 -21.42
CA THR A 60 -36.93 1.24 -22.02
C THR A 60 -35.75 0.50 -22.64
N ILE A 61 -34.92 1.23 -23.40
CA ILE A 61 -33.64 0.69 -23.90
C ILE A 61 -32.75 0.22 -22.73
N GLN A 62 -32.76 0.95 -21.60
CA GLN A 62 -32.01 0.55 -20.40
C GLN A 62 -32.51 -0.78 -19.82
N THR A 63 -33.83 -1.01 -19.84
CA THR A 63 -34.42 -2.29 -19.44
C THR A 63 -33.90 -3.44 -20.31
N CYS A 64 -33.81 -3.23 -21.62
CA CYS A 64 -33.23 -4.21 -22.54
C CYS A 64 -31.73 -4.43 -22.29
N ASP A 65 -30.96 -3.37 -22.02
CA ASP A 65 -29.54 -3.49 -21.69
C ASP A 65 -29.34 -4.35 -20.43
N LEU A 66 -30.15 -4.12 -19.39
CA LEU A 66 -30.14 -4.94 -18.17
C LEU A 66 -30.51 -6.40 -18.43
N ALA A 67 -31.51 -6.64 -19.29
CA ALA A 67 -31.91 -7.98 -19.69
C ALA A 67 -30.81 -8.75 -20.42
N ALA A 68 -29.95 -8.05 -21.17
CA ALA A 68 -28.77 -8.64 -21.80
C ALA A 68 -27.76 -9.19 -20.78
N GLY A 69 -27.72 -8.64 -19.57
CA GLY A 69 -26.89 -9.15 -18.49
C GLY A 69 -27.48 -10.38 -17.78
N ILE A 70 -28.62 -10.91 -18.21
CA ILE A 70 -29.36 -11.92 -17.45
C ILE A 70 -29.57 -13.20 -18.25
N SER A 71 -30.25 -13.14 -19.39
CA SER A 71 -30.44 -14.29 -20.27
C SER A 71 -30.86 -13.89 -21.68
N LEU A 72 -30.81 -14.85 -22.61
CA LEU A 72 -31.27 -14.66 -23.99
C LEU A 72 -32.80 -14.45 -24.06
N GLU A 73 -33.57 -15.19 -23.27
CA GLU A 73 -35.03 -15.10 -23.23
C GLU A 73 -35.46 -13.73 -22.71
N ALA A 74 -34.81 -13.25 -21.66
CA ALA A 74 -35.08 -11.94 -21.07
C ALA A 74 -34.86 -10.81 -22.08
N ILE A 75 -33.72 -10.78 -22.77
CA ILE A 75 -33.45 -9.75 -23.77
C ILE A 75 -34.39 -9.87 -24.98
N GLN A 76 -34.69 -11.08 -25.45
CA GLN A 76 -35.63 -11.30 -26.54
C GLN A 76 -37.03 -10.80 -26.19
N TYR A 77 -37.50 -11.10 -24.97
CA TYR A 77 -38.77 -10.58 -24.47
C TYR A 77 -38.74 -9.05 -24.44
N CYS A 78 -37.74 -8.43 -23.80
CA CYS A 78 -37.64 -6.99 -23.71
C CYS A 78 -37.62 -6.31 -25.08
N VAL A 79 -36.81 -6.85 -25.99
CA VAL A 79 -36.71 -6.36 -27.38
C VAL A 79 -38.03 -6.51 -28.12
N SER A 80 -38.79 -7.60 -27.93
CA SER A 80 -40.11 -7.81 -28.55
C SER A 80 -41.15 -6.76 -28.13
N GLN A 81 -41.06 -6.27 -26.88
CA GLN A 81 -41.98 -5.25 -26.36
C GLN A 81 -41.58 -3.84 -26.81
N VAL A 82 -40.27 -3.59 -26.97
CA VAL A 82 -39.72 -2.28 -27.34
C VAL A 82 -39.74 -2.06 -28.85
N LEU A 83 -39.41 -3.08 -29.66
CA LEU A 83 -39.27 -2.99 -31.12
C LEU A 83 -40.44 -2.32 -31.86
N PRO A 84 -41.73 -2.62 -31.57
CA PRO A 84 -42.84 -1.98 -32.26
C PRO A 84 -42.83 -0.45 -32.16
N GLN A 85 -42.24 0.09 -31.09
CA GLN A 85 -42.13 1.53 -30.87
C GLN A 85 -40.92 2.15 -31.59
N TYR A 86 -39.90 1.34 -31.93
CA TYR A 86 -38.62 1.78 -32.45
C TYR A 86 -38.33 1.38 -33.91
N GLN A 87 -39.27 0.76 -34.63
CA GLN A 87 -39.14 0.37 -36.05
C GLN A 87 -38.66 1.47 -37.02
N ARG A 88 -38.62 2.75 -36.60
CA ARG A 88 -38.13 3.88 -37.42
C ARG A 88 -36.66 4.21 -37.25
N ILE A 89 -36.01 3.68 -36.23
CA ILE A 89 -34.58 3.88 -36.01
C ILE A 89 -33.99 2.48 -36.11
N ASN A 90 -32.93 2.30 -36.90
CA ASN A 90 -32.08 1.10 -36.88
C ASN A 90 -31.35 0.97 -35.52
N ALA A 91 -32.04 1.25 -34.43
CA ALA A 91 -31.56 1.30 -33.07
C ALA A 91 -31.45 -0.14 -32.59
N CYS A 92 -30.33 -0.75 -32.95
CA CYS A 92 -29.71 -1.69 -32.05
C CYS A 92 -29.74 -1.13 -30.60
N LEU A 93 -29.82 -2.04 -29.63
CA LEU A 93 -29.56 -1.79 -28.21
C LEU A 93 -28.24 -1.01 -28.00
N THR A 94 -28.00 -0.50 -26.80
CA THR A 94 -26.74 0.22 -26.59
C THR A 94 -25.57 -0.77 -26.54
N SER A 95 -24.34 -0.28 -26.70
CA SER A 95 -23.15 -1.10 -26.44
C SER A 95 -23.10 -1.63 -25.00
N HIS A 96 -23.85 -1.03 -24.08
CA HIS A 96 -23.94 -1.46 -22.69
C HIS A 96 -24.54 -2.86 -22.54
N ALA A 97 -25.50 -3.24 -23.40
CA ALA A 97 -26.05 -4.60 -23.44
C ALA A 97 -24.94 -5.64 -23.65
N ALA A 98 -24.02 -5.38 -24.59
CA ALA A 98 -22.90 -6.26 -24.88
C ALA A 98 -21.88 -6.28 -23.72
N ASP A 99 -21.63 -5.14 -23.09
CA ASP A 99 -20.73 -5.04 -21.93
C ASP A 99 -21.24 -5.89 -20.76
N LEU A 100 -22.55 -5.82 -20.47
CA LEU A 100 -23.21 -6.62 -19.43
C LEU A 100 -23.22 -8.12 -19.76
N ALA A 101 -23.57 -8.50 -20.99
CA ALA A 101 -23.52 -9.89 -21.43
C ALA A 101 -22.10 -10.47 -21.30
N ALA A 102 -21.08 -9.66 -21.66
CA ALA A 102 -19.68 -10.05 -21.56
C ALA A 102 -19.20 -10.24 -20.11
N ARG A 103 -19.56 -9.31 -19.21
CA ARG A 103 -19.29 -9.44 -17.76
C ARG A 103 -19.88 -10.74 -17.20
N GLN A 104 -21.08 -11.09 -17.65
CA GLN A 104 -21.84 -12.21 -17.09
C GLN A 104 -21.49 -13.57 -17.72
N GLY A 105 -20.79 -13.58 -18.85
CA GLY A 105 -20.38 -14.83 -19.50
C GLY A 105 -21.41 -15.40 -20.47
N LEU A 106 -22.37 -14.59 -20.93
CA LEU A 106 -23.52 -15.00 -21.76
C LEU A 106 -23.19 -14.90 -23.25
N VAL A 107 -22.61 -15.96 -23.81
CA VAL A 107 -22.14 -15.99 -25.22
C VAL A 107 -23.33 -15.91 -26.18
N GLU A 108 -24.42 -16.59 -25.87
CA GLU A 108 -25.66 -16.61 -26.65
C GLU A 108 -26.30 -15.22 -26.75
N VAL A 109 -26.23 -14.40 -25.69
CA VAL A 109 -26.69 -13.01 -25.73
C VAL A 109 -25.80 -12.16 -26.62
N LEU A 110 -24.46 -12.30 -26.52
CA LEU A 110 -23.55 -11.59 -27.40
C LEU A 110 -23.75 -11.97 -28.87
N GLN A 111 -23.99 -13.25 -29.16
CA GLN A 111 -24.30 -13.71 -30.50
C GLN A 111 -25.60 -13.07 -31.01
N TYR A 112 -26.65 -13.10 -30.19
CA TYR A 112 -27.93 -12.44 -30.53
C TYR A 112 -27.75 -10.95 -30.82
N LEU A 113 -27.03 -10.23 -29.97
CA LEU A 113 -26.71 -8.82 -30.18
C LEU A 113 -25.95 -8.61 -31.50
N PHE A 114 -24.91 -9.41 -31.75
CA PHE A 114 -24.11 -9.33 -32.97
C PHE A 114 -24.94 -9.58 -34.24
N ASP A 115 -25.80 -10.58 -34.24
CA ASP A 115 -26.68 -10.93 -35.37
C ASP A 115 -27.69 -9.80 -35.67
N HIS A 116 -28.07 -9.03 -34.65
CA HIS A 116 -28.92 -7.84 -34.77
C HIS A 116 -28.11 -6.55 -35.02
N GLN A 117 -26.88 -6.69 -35.51
CA GLN A 117 -25.97 -5.61 -35.87
C GLN A 117 -25.65 -4.68 -34.71
N CYS A 118 -25.62 -5.22 -33.48
CA CYS A 118 -25.30 -4.41 -32.34
C CYS A 118 -23.84 -4.05 -32.18
N GLN A 119 -23.61 -2.81 -31.73
CA GLN A 119 -22.26 -2.30 -31.57
C GLN A 119 -21.60 -2.95 -30.35
N ILE A 120 -20.77 -3.95 -30.60
CA ILE A 120 -19.87 -4.51 -29.60
C ILE A 120 -18.60 -3.65 -29.58
N THR A 121 -18.33 -3.02 -28.44
CA THR A 121 -17.16 -2.15 -28.26
C THR A 121 -16.04 -2.89 -27.53
N TRP A 122 -14.91 -2.22 -27.35
CA TRP A 122 -13.78 -2.77 -26.58
C TRP A 122 -14.09 -2.92 -25.09
N ASN A 123 -15.14 -2.26 -24.57
CA ASN A 123 -15.59 -2.43 -23.18
C ASN A 123 -16.03 -3.87 -22.90
N ALA A 124 -16.74 -4.53 -23.82
CA ALA A 124 -17.09 -5.94 -23.69
C ALA A 124 -15.86 -6.83 -23.48
N CYS A 125 -14.75 -6.56 -24.17
CA CYS A 125 -13.49 -7.27 -23.95
C CYS A 125 -12.91 -6.99 -22.55
N ILE A 126 -12.97 -5.74 -22.07
CA ILE A 126 -12.50 -5.39 -20.73
C ILE A 126 -13.36 -6.06 -19.66
N GLU A 127 -14.68 -6.08 -19.81
CA GLU A 127 -15.60 -6.72 -18.88
C GLU A 127 -15.37 -8.24 -18.83
N ALA A 128 -15.13 -8.87 -19.98
CA ALA A 128 -14.72 -10.27 -20.05
C ALA A 128 -13.38 -10.53 -19.34
N LEU A 129 -12.38 -9.66 -19.52
CA LEU A 129 -11.09 -9.73 -18.84
C LEU A 129 -11.19 -9.53 -17.32
N GLN A 130 -11.99 -8.57 -16.89
CA GLN A 130 -12.24 -8.27 -15.48
C GLN A 130 -12.94 -9.44 -14.77
N SER A 131 -13.88 -10.08 -15.46
CA SER A 131 -14.70 -11.16 -14.92
C SER A 131 -14.17 -12.56 -15.23
N ASP A 132 -12.97 -12.66 -15.81
CA ASP A 132 -12.30 -13.90 -16.25
C ASP A 132 -13.18 -14.84 -17.08
N ARG A 133 -14.02 -14.28 -17.96
CA ARG A 133 -14.95 -15.03 -18.83
C ARG A 133 -14.27 -15.50 -20.13
N ILE A 134 -13.50 -16.58 -20.06
CA ILE A 134 -12.71 -17.07 -21.20
C ILE A 134 -13.54 -17.38 -22.46
N SER A 135 -14.74 -17.96 -22.30
CA SER A 135 -15.63 -18.26 -23.44
C SER A 135 -16.03 -17.00 -24.21
N ILE A 136 -16.33 -15.91 -23.49
CA ILE A 136 -16.62 -14.61 -24.08
C ILE A 136 -15.38 -14.04 -24.78
N PHE A 137 -14.22 -14.10 -24.14
CA PHE A 137 -12.98 -13.57 -24.72
C PHE A 137 -12.65 -14.26 -26.06
N GLN A 138 -12.77 -15.59 -26.12
CA GLN A 138 -12.56 -16.36 -27.35
C GLN A 138 -13.60 -16.05 -28.43
N TRP A 139 -14.87 -15.88 -28.02
CA TRP A 139 -15.93 -15.47 -28.95
C TRP A 139 -15.63 -14.08 -29.55
N LEU A 140 -15.22 -13.12 -28.72
CA LEU A 140 -14.85 -11.77 -29.15
C LEU A 140 -13.64 -11.78 -30.09
N GLU A 141 -12.63 -12.60 -29.81
CA GLU A 141 -11.44 -12.76 -30.66
C GLU A 141 -11.80 -13.30 -32.05
N THR A 142 -12.81 -14.16 -32.13
CA THR A 142 -13.27 -14.77 -33.38
C THR A 142 -14.15 -13.82 -34.20
N HIS A 143 -15.11 -13.13 -33.57
CA HIS A 143 -16.16 -12.39 -34.27
C HIS A 143 -15.90 -10.89 -34.36
N VAL A 144 -15.14 -10.32 -33.42
CA VAL A 144 -14.82 -8.89 -33.36
C VAL A 144 -13.33 -8.65 -33.01
N PRO A 145 -12.37 -9.25 -33.75
CA PRO A 145 -10.94 -9.23 -33.40
C PRO A 145 -10.37 -7.81 -33.21
N GLY A 146 -10.86 -6.82 -33.98
CA GLY A 146 -10.43 -5.43 -33.87
C GLY A 146 -10.86 -4.71 -32.58
N ARG A 147 -11.58 -5.39 -31.68
CA ARG A 147 -12.05 -4.88 -30.39
C ARG A 147 -11.49 -5.64 -29.18
N VAL A 148 -10.54 -6.56 -29.40
CA VAL A 148 -9.96 -7.39 -28.33
C VAL A 148 -8.63 -6.82 -27.87
N TYR A 149 -8.43 -6.76 -26.55
CA TYR A 149 -7.15 -6.44 -25.92
C TYR A 149 -6.49 -7.69 -25.36
N HIS A 150 -5.27 -7.99 -25.81
CA HIS A 150 -4.46 -9.06 -25.28
C HIS A 150 -3.56 -8.56 -24.15
N THR A 151 -4.16 -8.19 -23.04
CA THR A 151 -3.44 -7.62 -21.88
C THR A 151 -3.87 -8.28 -20.57
N PHE A 152 -2.90 -8.42 -19.66
CA PHE A 152 -3.15 -8.88 -18.29
C PHE A 152 -3.59 -7.71 -17.37
N GLN A 153 -3.59 -6.47 -17.88
CA GLN A 153 -3.81 -5.28 -17.09
C GLN A 153 -5.24 -5.15 -16.54
N PHE A 154 -6.24 -5.73 -17.20
CA PHE A 154 -7.64 -5.53 -16.80
C PHE A 154 -8.15 -6.54 -15.79
N ARG A 155 -7.33 -7.50 -15.33
CA ARG A 155 -7.75 -8.40 -14.26
C ARG A 155 -8.01 -7.62 -12.97
N GLN A 156 -9.25 -7.68 -12.49
CA GLN A 156 -9.62 -7.28 -11.14
C GLN A 156 -9.85 -8.56 -10.36
N GLY A 157 -9.28 -8.67 -9.15
CA GLY A 157 -9.21 -9.89 -8.34
C GLY A 157 -10.37 -10.87 -8.55
N GLY A 158 -10.04 -12.16 -8.69
CA GLY A 158 -11.00 -13.24 -8.90
C GLY A 158 -10.40 -14.56 -8.45
N THR A 159 -11.23 -15.57 -8.25
CA THR A 159 -10.77 -16.91 -7.83
C THR A 159 -10.06 -17.66 -8.95
N THR A 160 -10.21 -17.21 -10.20
CA THR A 160 -9.65 -17.83 -11.41
C THR A 160 -8.80 -16.84 -12.22
N PHE A 161 -8.04 -17.37 -13.18
CA PHE A 161 -7.21 -16.61 -14.11
C PHE A 161 -7.05 -17.35 -15.45
N HIS A 162 -8.17 -17.85 -15.97
CA HIS A 162 -8.24 -18.60 -17.22
C HIS A 162 -7.79 -17.78 -18.42
N ILE A 163 -8.19 -16.50 -18.50
CA ILE A 163 -7.75 -15.63 -19.59
C ILE A 163 -6.26 -15.35 -19.51
N ALA A 164 -5.69 -15.15 -18.32
CA ALA A 164 -4.24 -14.98 -18.18
C ALA A 164 -3.46 -16.21 -18.68
N ARG A 165 -3.92 -17.42 -18.35
CA ARG A 165 -3.34 -18.67 -18.87
C ARG A 165 -3.47 -18.77 -20.39
N TYR A 166 -4.64 -18.41 -20.93
CA TYR A 166 -4.87 -18.38 -22.36
C TYR A 166 -3.89 -17.42 -23.06
N LEU A 167 -3.79 -16.18 -22.59
CA LEU A 167 -2.87 -15.17 -23.11
C LEU A 167 -1.41 -15.65 -23.08
N TRP A 168 -0.99 -16.29 -21.99
CA TRP A 168 0.37 -16.86 -21.88
C TRP A 168 0.66 -17.92 -22.95
N VAL A 169 -0.25 -18.88 -23.12
CA VAL A 169 -0.13 -19.95 -24.14
C VAL A 169 -0.17 -19.37 -25.55
N SER A 170 -0.96 -18.31 -25.77
CA SER A 170 -1.02 -17.56 -27.03
C SER A 170 0.20 -16.67 -27.29
N GLY A 171 1.23 -16.72 -26.44
CA GLY A 171 2.51 -16.03 -26.66
C GLY A 171 2.61 -14.64 -26.02
N TYR A 172 1.54 -14.14 -25.39
CA TYR A 172 1.58 -12.89 -24.64
C TYR A 172 2.36 -13.10 -23.33
N ARG A 173 3.04 -12.04 -22.87
CA ARG A 173 3.89 -12.09 -21.68
C ARG A 173 3.42 -11.10 -20.63
N PRO A 174 3.33 -11.51 -19.35
CA PRO A 174 3.10 -10.56 -18.29
C PRO A 174 4.34 -9.66 -18.08
N THR A 175 4.12 -8.45 -17.56
CA THR A 175 5.14 -7.48 -17.19
C THR A 175 5.33 -7.50 -15.67
N PRO A 176 6.40 -6.86 -15.15
CA PRO A 176 6.58 -6.70 -13.70
C PRO A 176 5.40 -6.05 -12.97
N ASP A 177 4.69 -5.15 -13.64
CA ASP A 177 3.51 -4.49 -13.07
C ASP A 177 2.37 -5.48 -12.78
N HIS A 178 2.24 -6.54 -13.58
CA HIS A 178 1.22 -7.58 -13.34
C HIS A 178 1.55 -8.39 -12.09
N TYR A 179 2.83 -8.74 -11.89
CA TYR A 179 3.29 -9.41 -10.67
C TYR A 179 3.08 -8.52 -9.43
N ALA A 180 3.56 -7.28 -9.48
CA ALA A 180 3.40 -6.33 -8.38
C ALA A 180 1.93 -6.09 -8.01
N ARG A 181 1.03 -6.06 -9.01
CA ARG A 181 -0.41 -5.96 -8.76
C ARG A 181 -1.01 -7.21 -8.11
N ALA A 182 -0.63 -8.41 -8.57
CA ALA A 182 -1.09 -9.66 -7.97
C ALA A 182 -0.70 -9.74 -6.49
N VAL A 183 0.53 -9.34 -6.16
CA VAL A 183 1.02 -9.24 -4.77
C VAL A 183 0.20 -8.23 -3.97
N ARG A 184 -0.04 -7.02 -4.51
CA ARG A 184 -0.85 -5.98 -3.83
C ARG A 184 -2.30 -6.40 -3.59
N GLN A 185 -2.85 -7.28 -4.41
CA GLN A 185 -4.23 -7.78 -4.28
C GLN A 185 -4.31 -9.02 -3.38
N HIS A 186 -3.19 -9.51 -2.84
CA HIS A 186 -3.12 -10.75 -2.06
C HIS A 186 -3.70 -11.97 -2.80
N ASP A 187 -3.46 -12.03 -4.11
CA ASP A 187 -3.91 -13.16 -4.93
C ASP A 187 -2.83 -14.23 -5.00
N ASP A 188 -2.70 -15.01 -3.93
CA ASP A 188 -1.63 -15.99 -3.77
C ASP A 188 -1.59 -17.04 -4.89
N ALA A 189 -2.76 -17.46 -5.37
CA ALA A 189 -2.86 -18.43 -6.45
C ALA A 189 -2.30 -17.86 -7.76
N TYR A 190 -2.59 -16.60 -8.05
CA TYR A 190 -2.08 -15.92 -9.24
C TYR A 190 -0.60 -15.56 -9.11
N VAL A 191 -0.14 -15.14 -7.93
CA VAL A 191 1.28 -14.88 -7.64
C VAL A 191 2.12 -16.14 -7.87
N ARG A 192 1.72 -17.30 -7.33
CA ARG A 192 2.42 -18.57 -7.55
C ARG A 192 2.49 -18.92 -9.03
N TRP A 193 1.37 -18.80 -9.73
CA TRP A 193 1.35 -19.05 -11.17
C TRP A 193 2.29 -18.11 -11.95
N LEU A 194 2.36 -16.83 -11.58
CA LEU A 194 3.28 -15.87 -12.20
C LEU A 194 4.76 -16.23 -11.92
N ILE A 195 5.07 -16.76 -10.74
CA ILE A 195 6.40 -17.29 -10.40
C ILE A 195 6.71 -18.51 -11.27
N ASP A 196 5.78 -19.46 -11.37
CA ASP A 196 5.96 -20.71 -12.12
C ASP A 196 6.25 -20.47 -13.62
N ILE A 197 5.62 -19.45 -14.22
CA ILE A 197 5.86 -19.10 -15.63
C ILE A 197 7.07 -18.17 -15.83
N GLY A 198 7.79 -17.81 -14.76
CA GLY A 198 8.93 -16.91 -14.81
C GLY A 198 8.57 -15.48 -15.22
N CYS A 199 7.46 -14.95 -14.70
CA CYS A 199 7.06 -13.56 -14.95
C CYS A 199 8.20 -12.59 -14.57
N PRO A 200 8.58 -11.62 -15.42
CA PRO A 200 9.58 -10.62 -15.06
C PRO A 200 9.24 -9.92 -13.74
N GLY A 201 10.19 -9.83 -12.82
CA GLY A 201 9.98 -9.26 -11.48
C GLY A 201 9.42 -10.23 -10.44
N ALA A 202 8.99 -11.43 -10.85
CA ALA A 202 8.80 -12.53 -9.91
C ALA A 202 10.16 -13.08 -9.46
N PRO A 203 10.29 -13.54 -8.19
CA PRO A 203 11.49 -14.23 -7.76
C PRO A 203 11.72 -15.45 -8.64
N VAL A 204 12.97 -15.64 -9.08
CA VAL A 204 13.35 -16.82 -9.87
C VAL A 204 13.47 -17.99 -8.90
N PRO A 205 12.66 -19.06 -9.03
CA PRO A 205 12.83 -20.23 -8.19
C PRO A 205 14.18 -20.86 -8.50
N HIS A 206 15.11 -20.85 -7.54
CA HIS A 206 16.39 -21.54 -7.68
C HIS A 206 16.12 -23.06 -7.57
N PRO A 207 16.62 -23.91 -8.49
CA PRO A 207 16.24 -25.32 -8.56
C PRO A 207 16.63 -26.16 -7.33
N ASP A 208 17.54 -25.67 -6.49
CA ASP A 208 18.06 -26.38 -5.32
C ASP A 208 17.72 -25.70 -3.98
N GLU A 209 17.01 -24.57 -3.99
CA GLU A 209 16.68 -23.84 -2.75
C GLU A 209 15.17 -23.89 -2.49
N PRO A 210 14.75 -24.13 -1.22
CA PRO A 210 13.34 -24.08 -0.87
C PRO A 210 12.78 -22.71 -1.24
N ASN A 211 11.62 -22.73 -1.90
CA ASN A 211 10.86 -21.54 -2.31
C ASN A 211 10.81 -20.54 -1.14
N PRO A 212 11.39 -19.34 -1.26
CA PRO A 212 11.66 -18.49 -0.10
C PRO A 212 10.34 -18.12 0.56
N THR A 213 10.13 -18.67 1.76
CA THR A 213 8.87 -18.52 2.50
C THR A 213 8.82 -17.21 3.28
N CYS A 214 9.92 -16.44 3.33
CA CYS A 214 9.98 -15.18 4.04
C CYS A 214 10.82 -14.10 3.34
N MET A 215 10.49 -12.85 3.67
CA MET A 215 11.08 -11.63 3.11
C MET A 215 12.60 -11.52 3.31
N GLY A 216 13.17 -12.21 4.29
CA GLY A 216 14.62 -12.19 4.57
C GLY A 216 15.46 -12.77 3.44
N GLU A 217 14.98 -13.84 2.79
CA GLU A 217 15.69 -14.51 1.70
C GLU A 217 15.59 -13.72 0.39
N VAL A 218 14.48 -13.00 0.16
CA VAL A 218 14.29 -12.10 -0.98
C VAL A 218 15.24 -10.88 -0.92
N LEU A 219 15.44 -10.35 0.29
CA LEU A 219 16.33 -9.20 0.54
C LEU A 219 17.81 -9.55 0.40
N GLN A 220 18.20 -10.79 0.73
CA GLN A 220 19.59 -11.22 0.73
C GLN A 220 20.18 -11.44 -0.67
N TYR A 221 19.35 -11.75 -1.68
CA TYR A 221 19.86 -12.23 -2.98
C TYR A 221 19.43 -11.43 -4.23
N THR A 222 18.59 -10.38 -4.12
CA THR A 222 17.91 -9.88 -5.35
C THR A 222 17.54 -8.40 -5.44
N LEU A 223 18.08 -7.48 -4.64
CA LEU A 223 17.71 -6.06 -4.82
C LEU A 223 18.41 -5.43 -6.04
N LYS A 224 17.67 -5.24 -7.13
CA LYS A 224 18.09 -4.42 -8.28
C LYS A 224 17.50 -3.01 -8.17
N PRO A 225 18.11 -2.00 -8.81
CA PRO A 225 17.57 -0.63 -8.84
C PRO A 225 16.12 -0.50 -9.34
N ILE A 226 15.61 -1.48 -10.08
CA ILE A 226 14.23 -1.52 -10.58
C ILE A 226 13.21 -1.91 -9.50
N ASP A 227 13.66 -2.50 -8.38
CA ASP A 227 12.81 -2.95 -7.27
C ASP A 227 12.57 -1.83 -6.23
N PHE A 228 13.25 -0.70 -6.38
CA PHE A 228 13.16 0.45 -5.48
C PHE A 228 11.78 1.14 -5.47
N PRO A 229 11.07 1.32 -6.60
CA PRO A 229 9.70 1.84 -6.58
C PRO A 229 8.72 0.93 -5.82
N TRP A 230 8.94 -0.39 -5.82
CA TRP A 230 8.16 -1.34 -5.04
C TRP A 230 8.49 -1.24 -3.55
N LEU A 231 9.78 -1.17 -3.19
CA LEU A 231 10.22 -0.94 -1.80
C LEU A 231 9.64 0.38 -1.27
N ILE A 232 9.66 1.44 -2.08
CA ILE A 232 9.09 2.75 -1.74
C ILE A 232 7.56 2.68 -1.60
N ALA A 233 6.84 2.04 -2.53
CA ALA A 233 5.38 1.89 -2.41
C ALA A 233 4.98 1.06 -1.17
N MET A 234 5.81 0.10 -0.76
CA MET A 234 5.57 -0.71 0.44
C MET A 234 5.78 0.09 1.73
N ILE A 235 6.77 0.99 1.77
CA ILE A 235 6.99 1.85 2.94
C ILE A 235 5.98 3.03 2.96
N GLU A 236 5.53 3.51 1.80
CA GLU A 236 4.54 4.60 1.68
C GLU A 236 3.11 4.19 2.13
N THR A 237 2.77 2.89 2.05
CA THR A 237 1.41 2.40 2.32
C THR A 237 1.20 1.87 3.74
N GLN A 238 2.22 1.89 4.61
CA GLN A 238 2.20 1.41 6.02
C GLN A 238 1.58 0.01 6.22
N ARG A 239 1.54 -0.83 5.19
CA ARG A 239 1.03 -2.20 5.26
C ARG A 239 2.10 -3.15 4.76
N LEU A 240 3.10 -3.37 5.61
CA LEU A 240 3.70 -4.69 5.65
C LEU A 240 2.58 -5.69 5.99
N PRO A 241 2.61 -6.94 5.49
CA PRO A 241 1.80 -7.99 6.11
C PRO A 241 2.08 -7.91 7.61
N VAL A 242 1.08 -8.19 8.44
CA VAL A 242 1.25 -8.31 9.89
C VAL A 242 2.28 -9.40 10.16
N MET A 243 3.55 -9.06 10.02
CA MET A 243 4.64 -9.63 10.75
C MET A 243 4.53 -8.89 12.07
N GLU A 244 4.22 -9.65 13.11
CA GLU A 244 4.48 -9.19 14.46
C GLU A 244 5.94 -8.72 14.47
N TYR A 245 6.14 -7.40 14.41
CA TYR A 245 7.46 -6.81 14.56
C TYR A 245 7.85 -7.06 16.00
N HIS A 246 8.56 -8.15 16.23
CA HIS A 246 9.17 -8.39 17.53
C HIS A 246 10.38 -7.46 17.79
N SER A 247 10.73 -6.56 16.87
CA SER A 247 11.35 -5.27 17.20
C SER A 247 11.65 -4.43 15.94
N GLU A 248 11.56 -3.12 16.08
CA GLU A 248 12.04 -2.09 15.14
C GLU A 248 13.54 -2.25 14.77
N SER A 249 14.27 -3.09 15.52
CA SER A 249 15.71 -3.36 15.39
C SER A 249 16.14 -3.99 14.07
N SER A 250 15.27 -4.75 13.39
CA SER A 250 15.68 -5.57 12.25
C SER A 250 15.98 -4.74 11.00
N PHE A 251 15.15 -3.74 10.66
CA PHE A 251 15.38 -2.88 9.49
C PHE A 251 16.61 -1.98 9.69
N VAL A 252 16.75 -1.41 10.89
CA VAL A 252 17.88 -0.55 11.28
C VAL A 252 19.20 -1.31 11.15
N LYS A 253 19.20 -2.60 11.49
CA LYS A 253 20.40 -3.44 11.44
C LYS A 253 20.97 -3.60 10.02
N TYR A 254 20.11 -3.77 9.01
CA TYR A 254 20.54 -4.07 7.63
C TYR A 254 20.64 -2.83 6.73
N LEU A 255 19.99 -1.72 7.10
CA LEU A 255 19.99 -0.50 6.30
C LEU A 255 21.41 0.07 6.03
N PRO A 256 22.35 0.07 6.98
CA PRO A 256 23.73 0.47 6.73
C PRO A 256 24.42 -0.34 5.61
N GLU A 257 24.28 -1.66 5.62
CA GLU A 257 24.87 -2.56 4.63
C GLU A 257 24.22 -2.35 3.25
N LEU A 258 22.89 -2.17 3.24
CA LEU A 258 22.15 -1.82 2.04
C LEU A 258 22.66 -0.49 1.45
N LEU A 259 22.86 0.53 2.28
CA LEU A 259 23.38 1.82 1.83
C LEU A 259 24.76 1.68 1.17
N ILE A 260 25.66 0.86 1.72
CA ILE A 260 26.96 0.56 1.10
C ILE A 260 26.81 -0.11 -0.26
N SER A 261 25.87 -1.04 -0.40
CA SER A 261 25.65 -1.76 -1.67
C SER A 261 25.11 -0.88 -2.80
N ILE A 262 24.49 0.26 -2.49
CA ILE A 262 23.96 1.18 -3.51
C ILE A 262 25.10 1.99 -4.11
N GLU A 263 25.53 1.64 -5.32
CA GLU A 263 26.61 2.35 -6.04
C GLU A 263 26.28 3.82 -6.34
N LYS A 264 25.03 4.11 -6.72
CA LYS A 264 24.60 5.44 -7.17
C LYS A 264 24.27 6.37 -5.99
N GLU A 265 25.09 7.41 -5.82
CA GLU A 265 24.91 8.46 -4.80
C GLU A 265 23.48 9.04 -4.78
N LYS A 266 22.92 9.38 -5.95
CA LYS A 266 21.56 9.94 -6.04
C LYS A 266 20.50 9.01 -5.43
N THR A 267 20.69 7.70 -5.51
CA THR A 267 19.78 6.70 -4.94
C THR A 267 19.93 6.61 -3.43
N ARG A 268 21.17 6.61 -2.90
CA ARG A 268 21.43 6.67 -1.46
C ARG A 268 20.83 7.91 -0.81
N ARG A 269 21.07 9.10 -1.38
CA ARG A 269 20.48 10.36 -0.89
C ARG A 269 18.96 10.30 -0.81
N LYS A 270 18.29 9.67 -1.80
CA LYS A 270 16.83 9.52 -1.78
C LYS A 270 16.37 8.62 -0.64
N LEU A 271 17.03 7.48 -0.44
CA LEU A 271 16.72 6.56 0.65
C LEU A 271 16.94 7.22 2.02
N LEU A 272 18.05 7.93 2.20
CA LEU A 272 18.33 8.67 3.43
C LEU A 272 17.30 9.78 3.71
N LYS A 273 16.89 10.55 2.68
CA LYS A 273 15.81 11.55 2.81
C LYS A 273 14.49 10.91 3.22
N TYR A 274 14.19 9.74 2.66
CA TYR A 274 13.01 8.98 2.98
C TYR A 274 13.01 8.57 4.46
N VAL A 275 14.11 7.96 4.92
CA VAL A 275 14.22 7.51 6.31
C VAL A 275 14.11 8.69 7.28
N ARG A 276 14.73 9.84 6.95
CA ARG A 276 14.55 11.08 7.71
C ARG A 276 13.09 11.50 7.83
N GLN A 277 12.32 11.39 6.75
CA GLN A 277 10.92 11.83 6.73
C GLN A 277 9.99 10.88 7.50
N TYR A 278 10.24 9.58 7.41
CA TYR A 278 9.27 8.57 7.87
C TYR A 278 9.70 7.81 9.13
N ALA A 279 10.97 7.86 9.52
CA ALA A 279 11.49 7.22 10.73
C ALA A 279 12.58 8.08 11.43
N PRO A 280 12.26 9.32 11.83
CA PRO A 280 13.22 10.24 12.45
C PRO A 280 13.81 9.74 13.78
N GLN A 281 13.09 8.87 14.49
CA GLN A 281 13.55 8.25 15.73
C GLN A 281 14.72 7.28 15.51
N LEU A 282 14.86 6.71 14.31
CA LEU A 282 15.88 5.72 14.00
C LEU A 282 17.18 6.33 13.44
N LEU A 283 17.24 7.65 13.22
CA LEU A 283 18.36 8.26 12.49
C LEU A 283 19.70 8.10 13.20
N ALA A 284 19.71 8.18 14.54
CA ALA A 284 20.92 7.97 15.34
C ALA A 284 21.42 6.52 15.24
N GLU A 285 20.51 5.54 15.30
CA GLU A 285 20.88 4.13 15.19
C GLU A 285 21.38 3.77 13.78
N ILE A 286 20.73 4.31 12.74
CA ILE A 286 21.15 4.12 11.35
C ILE A 286 22.54 4.70 11.13
N MET A 287 22.78 5.91 11.64
CA MET A 287 24.10 6.53 11.55
C MET A 287 25.15 5.77 12.33
N THR A 288 24.81 5.28 13.52
CA THR A 288 25.67 4.40 14.31
C THR A 288 26.03 3.15 13.50
N GLY A 289 25.05 2.54 12.84
CA GLY A 289 25.26 1.39 11.96
C GLY A 289 26.19 1.71 10.79
N ILE A 290 25.98 2.83 10.09
CA ILE A 290 26.83 3.29 8.97
C ILE A 290 28.29 3.46 9.42
N VAL A 291 28.52 4.06 10.58
CA VAL A 291 29.89 4.26 11.08
C VAL A 291 30.49 2.93 11.57
N THR A 292 29.71 2.08 12.22
CA THR A 292 30.17 0.79 12.77
C THR A 292 30.69 -0.16 11.68
N ILE A 293 30.06 -0.16 10.51
CA ILE A 293 30.49 -0.98 9.36
C ILE A 293 31.67 -0.35 8.59
N ASN A 294 32.32 0.67 9.13
CA ASN A 294 33.42 1.40 8.49
C ASN A 294 33.07 1.92 7.09
N ALA A 295 31.88 2.51 6.93
CA ALA A 295 31.49 3.10 5.66
C ALA A 295 32.52 4.16 5.19
N PRO A 296 32.72 4.33 3.87
CA PRO A 296 33.63 5.34 3.35
C PRO A 296 33.31 6.74 3.88
N VAL A 297 34.33 7.54 4.20
CA VAL A 297 34.18 8.89 4.79
C VAL A 297 33.21 9.77 3.99
N GLN A 298 33.25 9.69 2.66
CA GLN A 298 32.35 10.45 1.79
C GLN A 298 30.87 10.07 1.99
N MET A 299 30.58 8.80 2.24
CA MET A 299 29.22 8.33 2.54
C MET A 299 28.76 8.83 3.92
N VAL A 300 29.65 8.84 4.91
CA VAL A 300 29.31 9.39 6.24
C VAL A 300 28.98 10.88 6.14
N ARG A 301 29.76 11.65 5.38
CA ARG A 301 29.46 13.06 5.09
C ARG A 301 28.13 13.24 4.37
N GLU A 302 27.85 12.40 3.37
CA GLU A 302 26.58 12.39 2.64
C GLU A 302 25.39 12.13 3.58
N ALA A 303 25.52 11.13 4.46
CA ALA A 303 24.48 10.75 5.41
C ALA A 303 24.23 11.84 6.44
N LEU A 304 25.28 12.45 7.02
CA LEU A 304 25.16 13.59 7.93
C LEU A 304 24.44 14.78 7.26
N GLN A 305 24.82 15.12 6.03
CA GLN A 305 24.20 16.21 5.27
C GLN A 305 22.72 15.97 4.98
N VAL A 306 22.32 14.71 4.77
CA VAL A 306 20.95 14.37 4.39
C VAL A 306 20.05 14.18 5.60
N LEU A 307 20.52 13.48 6.64
CA LEU A 307 19.68 13.08 7.78
C LEU A 307 19.38 14.25 8.72
N HIS A 308 20.21 15.30 8.75
CA HIS A 308 20.07 16.45 9.65
C HIS A 308 19.85 15.99 11.10
N LEU A 309 20.74 15.14 11.60
CA LEU A 309 20.73 14.72 12.99
C LEU A 309 20.71 15.94 13.91
N THR A 310 19.92 15.88 14.99
CA THR A 310 20.02 16.89 16.04
C THR A 310 21.41 16.81 16.69
N PRO A 311 21.89 17.88 17.35
CA PRO A 311 23.17 17.81 18.06
C PRO A 311 23.20 16.66 19.08
N TYR A 312 22.06 16.32 19.69
CA TYR A 312 21.92 15.18 20.59
C TYR A 312 22.17 13.85 19.88
N GLN A 313 21.49 13.62 18.75
CA GLN A 313 21.66 12.42 17.94
C GLN A 313 23.09 12.31 17.39
N MET A 314 23.69 13.43 16.97
CA MET A 314 25.10 13.45 16.53
C MET A 314 26.05 13.04 17.66
N ALA A 315 25.81 13.50 18.89
CA ALA A 315 26.62 13.12 20.03
C ALA A 315 26.45 11.65 20.43
N GLN A 316 25.23 11.12 20.39
CA GLN A 316 24.98 9.69 20.60
C GLN A 316 25.77 8.83 19.61
N VAL A 317 25.84 9.24 18.34
CA VAL A 317 26.70 8.59 17.35
C VAL A 317 28.17 8.75 17.74
N SER A 318 28.64 9.98 18.02
CA SER A 318 30.06 10.24 18.35
C SER A 318 30.60 9.47 19.56
N LEU A 319 29.76 9.25 20.57
CA LEU A 319 30.11 8.52 21.79
C LEU A 319 30.37 7.02 21.54
N GLN A 320 29.97 6.48 20.40
CA GLN A 320 30.25 5.10 20.05
C GLN A 320 31.73 4.94 19.68
N SER A 321 32.32 3.81 20.04
CA SER A 321 33.74 3.55 19.77
C SER A 321 33.95 3.28 18.28
N PHE A 322 34.56 4.24 17.57
CA PHE A 322 34.93 4.07 16.16
C PHE A 322 36.45 3.97 15.96
N SER A 323 36.87 3.13 15.02
CA SER A 323 38.27 2.93 14.63
C SER A 323 38.86 4.05 13.77
N SER A 324 38.02 4.82 13.07
CA SER A 324 38.48 5.90 12.19
C SER A 324 38.53 7.24 12.93
N SER A 325 39.73 7.81 13.08
CA SER A 325 39.92 9.15 13.64
C SER A 325 39.32 10.25 12.76
N GLU A 326 39.28 10.04 11.44
CA GLU A 326 38.74 11.01 10.48
C GLU A 326 37.22 11.14 10.59
N ILE A 327 36.49 10.02 10.77
CA ILE A 327 35.04 10.05 10.99
C ILE A 327 34.73 10.75 12.32
N ARG A 328 35.53 10.48 13.37
CA ARG A 328 35.39 11.14 14.67
C ARG A 328 35.58 12.65 14.55
N GLU A 329 36.58 13.11 13.82
CA GLU A 329 36.82 14.52 13.57
C GLU A 329 35.63 15.17 12.85
N ILE A 330 35.09 14.53 11.81
CA ILE A 330 33.92 15.03 11.06
C ILE A 330 32.70 15.21 11.96
N ILE A 331 32.39 14.22 12.79
CA ILE A 331 31.20 14.29 13.67
C ILE A 331 31.42 15.35 14.77
N ASN A 332 32.65 15.49 15.29
CA ASN A 332 32.94 16.37 16.41
C ASN A 332 33.10 17.84 16.03
N THR A 333 33.40 18.15 14.77
CA THR A 333 33.68 19.53 14.33
C THR A 333 32.46 20.44 14.52
N ASP A 334 31.24 19.89 14.39
CA ASP A 334 29.99 20.66 14.45
C ASP A 334 29.22 20.50 15.77
N LEU A 335 29.80 19.82 16.77
CA LEU A 335 29.14 19.52 18.04
C LEU A 335 29.51 20.52 19.14
N ASP A 336 28.50 21.20 19.67
CA ASP A 336 28.60 21.88 20.96
C ASP A 336 28.34 20.87 22.10
N TRP A 337 29.42 20.30 22.61
CA TRP A 337 29.36 19.29 23.67
C TRP A 337 28.80 19.81 25.00
N SER A 338 28.83 21.13 25.23
CA SER A 338 28.18 21.72 26.41
C SER A 338 26.66 21.59 26.29
N TRP A 339 26.10 21.81 25.09
CA TRP A 339 24.67 21.60 24.85
C TRP A 339 24.25 20.13 25.00
N VAL A 340 25.09 19.19 24.55
CA VAL A 340 24.83 17.74 24.68
C VAL A 340 24.81 17.31 26.15
N LEU A 341 25.79 17.75 26.93
CA LEU A 341 25.84 17.50 28.37
C LEU A 341 24.59 18.06 29.06
N ALA A 342 24.17 19.27 28.69
CA ALA A 342 22.94 19.88 29.22
C ALA A 342 21.69 19.05 28.88
N ALA A 343 21.60 18.52 27.66
CA ALA A 343 20.47 17.68 27.23
C ALA A 343 20.39 16.36 28.02
N ASP A 344 21.52 15.66 28.24
CA ASP A 344 21.55 14.43 29.06
C ASP A 344 21.18 14.73 30.52
N LEU A 345 21.69 15.84 31.09
CA LEU A 345 21.32 16.29 32.44
C LEU A 345 19.83 16.59 32.55
N GLN A 346 19.26 17.28 31.55
CA GLN A 346 17.83 17.60 31.53
C GLN A 346 16.98 16.33 31.40
N GLN A 347 17.38 15.38 30.56
CA GLN A 347 16.68 14.11 30.41
C GLN A 347 16.66 13.33 31.73
N TRP A 348 17.80 13.23 32.41
CA TRP A 348 17.88 12.58 33.71
C TRP A 348 16.98 13.25 34.78
N VAL A 349 16.96 14.59 34.83
CA VAL A 349 16.05 15.33 35.74
C VAL A 349 14.58 15.06 35.44
N LEU A 350 14.21 14.80 34.18
CA LEU A 350 12.83 14.50 33.80
C LEU A 350 12.42 13.05 34.11
N GLU A 351 13.37 12.12 34.14
CA GLU A 351 13.12 10.70 34.36
C GLU A 351 13.02 10.33 35.85
N GLU A 352 13.71 11.05 36.73
CA GLU A 352 13.76 10.75 38.17
C GLU A 352 12.82 11.67 38.99
N GLU A 353 11.78 11.10 39.61
CA GLU A 353 10.78 11.85 40.38
C GLU A 353 11.31 12.42 41.72
N VAL A 354 12.35 11.81 42.30
CA VAL A 354 12.99 12.26 43.55
C VAL A 354 14.47 11.94 43.51
N VAL A 355 15.31 12.97 43.55
CA VAL A 355 16.77 12.81 43.53
C VAL A 355 17.38 13.33 44.83
N THR A 356 18.11 12.49 45.55
CA THR A 356 18.94 12.93 46.67
C THR A 356 20.20 13.64 46.15
N VAL A 357 20.76 14.58 46.92
CA VAL A 357 22.02 15.27 46.56
C VAL A 357 23.12 14.26 46.16
N THR A 358 23.22 13.16 46.89
CA THR A 358 24.21 12.11 46.61
C THR A 358 24.02 11.48 45.24
N GLU A 359 22.78 11.14 44.85
CA GLU A 359 22.47 10.58 43.53
C GLU A 359 22.76 11.59 42.42
N MET A 360 22.46 12.87 42.65
CA MET A 360 22.80 13.94 41.72
C MET A 360 24.32 14.05 41.50
N ILE A 361 25.12 14.03 42.57
CA ILE A 361 26.58 14.08 42.47
C ILE A 361 27.11 12.87 41.69
N VAL A 362 26.61 11.66 41.96
CA VAL A 362 27.02 10.44 41.28
C VAL A 362 26.70 10.51 39.79
N HIS A 363 25.50 10.94 39.43
CA HIS A 363 25.09 11.01 38.03
C HIS A 363 25.85 12.10 37.25
N VAL A 364 26.00 13.30 37.83
CA VAL A 364 26.82 14.36 37.24
C VAL A 364 28.27 13.91 37.09
N ALA A 365 28.83 13.14 38.03
CA ALA A 365 30.17 12.58 37.91
C ALA A 365 30.30 11.62 36.71
N GLN A 366 29.30 10.76 36.50
CA GLN A 366 29.27 9.82 35.36
C GLN A 366 29.19 10.57 34.03
N LEU A 367 28.33 11.58 33.93
CA LEU A 367 28.24 12.43 32.74
C LEU A 367 29.52 13.24 32.54
N TRP A 368 30.12 13.75 33.61
CA TRP A 368 31.41 14.45 33.54
C TRP A 368 32.49 13.57 32.94
N GLU A 369 32.66 12.35 33.45
CA GLU A 369 33.65 11.39 32.95
C GLU A 369 33.39 11.03 31.47
N LYS A 370 32.11 10.86 31.10
CA LYS A 370 31.67 10.60 29.72
C LYS A 370 32.05 11.75 28.76
N TYR A 371 31.90 13.00 29.20
CA TYR A 371 32.01 14.19 28.33
C TYR A 371 33.32 14.98 28.46
N GLN A 372 34.13 14.77 29.51
CA GLN A 372 35.33 15.58 29.78
C GLN A 372 36.33 15.61 28.63
N GLN A 373 36.44 14.53 27.85
CA GLN A 373 37.36 14.47 26.71
C GLN A 373 36.87 15.26 25.49
N TYR A 374 35.59 15.62 25.45
CA TYR A 374 34.95 16.27 24.30
C TYR A 374 34.64 17.76 24.54
N ALA A 375 34.29 18.13 25.77
CA ALA A 375 33.99 19.52 26.14
C ALA A 375 35.21 20.20 26.78
N ALA A 376 35.87 21.08 26.02
CA ALA A 376 37.06 21.80 26.49
C ALA A 376 36.83 22.60 27.80
N GLN A 377 35.60 23.07 28.02
CA GLN A 377 35.20 23.79 29.23
C GLN A 377 35.33 22.93 30.49
N LEU A 378 35.02 21.63 30.40
CA LEU A 378 35.15 20.68 31.51
C LEU A 378 36.61 20.37 31.85
N GLN A 379 37.52 20.58 30.91
CA GLN A 379 38.96 20.39 31.11
C GLN A 379 39.64 21.60 31.76
N SER A 380 38.92 22.71 31.96
CA SER A 380 39.49 23.87 32.65
C SER A 380 39.90 23.47 34.07
N PRO A 381 41.16 23.75 34.50
CA PRO A 381 41.62 23.41 35.84
C PRO A 381 40.75 24.00 36.95
N GLU A 382 40.21 25.20 36.72
CA GLU A 382 39.29 25.88 37.64
C GLU A 382 37.97 25.11 37.79
N VAL A 383 37.39 24.72 36.66
CA VAL A 383 36.12 23.97 36.59
C VAL A 383 36.26 22.58 37.20
N CYS A 384 37.39 21.91 36.95
CA CYS A 384 37.76 20.64 37.60
C CYS A 384 37.92 20.76 39.12
N GLU A 385 38.56 21.83 39.60
CA GLU A 385 38.76 22.03 41.04
C GLU A 385 37.43 22.37 41.72
N GLN A 386 36.61 23.23 41.13
CA GLN A 386 35.25 23.50 41.61
C GLN A 386 34.42 22.20 41.70
N TRP A 387 34.49 21.33 40.68
CA TRP A 387 33.82 20.04 40.71
C TRP A 387 34.31 19.15 41.87
N ARG A 388 35.63 19.05 42.08
CA ARG A 388 36.19 18.28 43.21
C ARG A 388 35.74 18.81 44.56
N GLN A 389 35.69 20.13 44.74
CA GLN A 389 35.22 20.73 45.98
C GLN A 389 33.75 20.42 46.24
N LEU A 390 32.90 20.45 45.20
CA LEU A 390 31.49 20.05 45.30
C LEU A 390 31.31 18.58 45.70
N GLN A 391 32.23 17.70 45.29
CA GLN A 391 32.18 16.28 45.69
C GLN A 391 32.58 16.05 47.16
N LEU A 392 33.41 16.91 47.75
CA LEU A 392 33.99 16.73 49.09
C LEU A 392 33.14 17.30 50.22
N VAL A 393 32.39 18.37 49.95
CA VAL A 393 31.58 19.08 50.96
C VAL A 393 30.12 18.70 50.74
N ALA A 394 29.37 18.38 51.81
CA ALA A 394 27.93 18.12 51.72
C ALA A 394 27.21 19.33 51.12
N GLN A 395 26.74 19.20 49.88
CA GLN A 395 26.10 20.28 49.13
C GLN A 395 24.58 20.26 49.29
N THR A 396 23.94 21.37 48.94
CA THR A 396 22.51 21.37 48.63
C THR A 396 22.28 21.22 47.11
N PRO A 397 21.09 20.76 46.66
CA PRO A 397 20.78 20.68 45.22
C PRO A 397 20.96 22.01 44.47
N GLU A 398 20.73 23.13 45.15
CA GLU A 398 20.87 24.47 44.59
C GLU A 398 22.33 24.82 44.26
N GLU A 399 23.29 24.34 45.05
CA GLU A 399 24.72 24.58 44.81
C GLU A 399 25.20 23.83 43.57
N ILE A 400 24.77 22.57 43.42
CA ILE A 400 25.07 21.76 42.22
C ILE A 400 24.39 22.38 40.99
N THR A 401 23.13 22.80 41.11
CA THR A 401 22.39 23.44 40.00
C THR A 401 23.07 24.74 39.56
N ARG A 402 23.52 25.57 40.51
CA ARG A 402 24.23 26.83 40.21
C ARG A 402 25.56 26.57 39.50
N PHE A 403 26.27 25.53 39.90
CA PHE A 403 27.51 25.11 39.25
C PHE A 403 27.27 24.64 37.82
N LEU A 404 26.26 23.80 37.60
CA LEU A 404 25.89 23.33 36.26
C LEU A 404 25.46 24.48 35.36
N ALA A 405 24.65 25.41 35.86
CA ALA A 405 24.26 26.63 35.15
C ALA A 405 25.49 27.47 34.72
N HIS A 406 26.44 27.65 35.65
CA HIS A 406 27.66 28.39 35.37
C HIS A 406 28.50 27.78 34.23
N ILE A 407 28.68 26.44 34.24
CA ILE A 407 29.49 25.74 33.24
C ILE A 407 28.80 25.69 31.88
N LEU A 408 27.51 25.43 31.88
CA LEU A 408 26.74 25.22 30.66
C LEU A 408 26.32 26.55 30.00
N HIS A 409 26.68 27.69 30.60
CA HIS A 409 26.16 29.01 30.25
C HIS A 409 24.63 29.03 30.19
N TRP A 410 24.00 28.27 31.09
CA TRP A 410 22.55 28.17 31.31
C TRP A 410 22.12 29.21 32.34
#